data_AF-A0A973IS20-F1
#
_entry.id   AF-A0A973IS20-F1
#
_cell.length_a   1.000
_cell.length_b   1.000
_cell.length_c   1.000
_cell.angle_alpha   90.00
_cell.angle_beta   90.00
_cell.angle_gamma   90.00
#
_symmetry.space_group_name_H-M   'P 1'
#
loop_
_entity.id
_entity.type
_entity.pdbx_description
1 polymer ?
#
loop_
_entity_poly.entity_id
_entity_poly.type
_entity_poly.pdbx_seq_one_letter_code
_entity_poly.pdbx_strand_id
1 'polypeptide(L)'
;MQVPVSRNPHLVLFLLFFLGLLPGCGERNQYVEPPPPGVTVSKPLQMDVVDYLEFTGTTQSVDTVDIRARVQGFLQNVFFKDGANVNKDDLLYIIDPRTYQAAVDKARADLDNRRAQLEKTEIEYQRNVRLYKENAASQRDLDNSKANRDSAKAAVAAATAALEEAQINLGYTTIRAPIEGRIGRSLVDVGNLVGAGEYTLLATIK
;
A
#
# COMPACT_ATOMS: atom_id res chain seq x y z
N MET A 1 110.61 -52.81 9.69
CA MET A 1 111.24 -53.68 10.70
C MET A 1 110.70 -55.10 10.55
N GLN A 2 111.46 -55.95 9.85
CA GLN A 2 111.62 -57.43 9.91
C GLN A 2 110.39 -58.40 10.00
N VAL A 3 110.03 -59.02 8.85
CA VAL A 3 109.92 -60.48 8.44
C VAL A 3 110.03 -61.55 9.56
N PRO A 4 109.44 -62.80 9.55
CA PRO A 4 109.12 -63.75 8.43
C PRO A 4 107.75 -64.50 8.48
N VAL A 5 107.14 -64.94 7.36
CA VAL A 5 107.37 -66.16 6.53
C VAL A 5 107.10 -67.51 7.23
N SER A 6 106.02 -68.21 6.85
CA SER A 6 106.05 -69.66 6.61
C SER A 6 105.04 -70.08 5.52
N ARG A 7 105.51 -70.97 4.65
CA ARG A 7 104.96 -71.42 3.36
C ARG A 7 104.53 -72.88 3.56
N ASN A 8 103.37 -73.34 3.07
CA ASN A 8 103.19 -74.75 2.64
C ASN A 8 101.88 -74.96 1.84
N PRO A 9 101.95 -75.32 0.53
CA PRO A 9 100.81 -75.46 -0.37
C PRO A 9 100.59 -76.93 -0.77
N HIS A 10 99.88 -77.73 0.02
CA HIS A 10 99.55 -79.13 -0.35
C HIS A 10 98.12 -79.60 0.00
N LEU A 11 97.24 -78.74 0.52
CA LEU A 11 95.84 -79.11 0.80
C LEU A 11 94.87 -78.83 -0.38
N VAL A 12 95.36 -78.18 -1.45
CA VAL A 12 94.58 -77.79 -2.65
C VAL A 12 94.21 -78.99 -3.55
N LEU A 13 94.68 -80.20 -3.24
CA LEU A 13 94.55 -81.36 -4.13
C LEU A 13 93.64 -82.48 -3.60
N PHE A 14 93.03 -82.33 -2.43
CA PHE A 14 92.10 -83.34 -1.92
C PHE A 14 90.65 -82.93 -2.20
N LEU A 15 90.05 -83.69 -3.11
CA LEU A 15 88.61 -83.89 -3.18
C LEU A 15 87.76 -82.80 -3.84
N LEU A 16 88.23 -82.43 -5.02
CA LEU A 16 87.47 -82.10 -6.23
C LEU A 16 86.51 -83.25 -6.68
N PHE A 17 85.93 -84.01 -5.75
CA PHE A 17 85.16 -85.24 -5.98
C PHE A 17 83.89 -85.31 -5.14
N PHE A 18 83.07 -84.25 -5.13
CA PHE A 18 81.67 -84.36 -4.70
C PHE A 18 80.80 -83.26 -5.33
N LEU A 19 80.90 -83.18 -6.67
CA LEU A 19 79.96 -82.45 -7.50
C LEU A 19 78.87 -83.42 -7.97
N GLY A 20 77.65 -83.25 -7.43
CA GLY A 20 76.43 -83.71 -8.09
C GLY A 20 75.52 -84.61 -7.26
N LEU A 21 74.60 -84.01 -6.48
CA LEU A 21 73.24 -84.52 -6.22
C LEU A 21 72.41 -83.43 -5.52
N LEU A 22 71.55 -82.74 -6.27
CA LEU A 22 70.44 -81.92 -5.77
C LEU A 22 69.23 -82.84 -5.50
N PRO A 23 68.41 -82.56 -4.47
CA PRO A 23 67.12 -81.92 -4.78
C PRO A 23 66.79 -80.77 -3.82
N GLY A 24 66.11 -79.75 -4.34
CA GLY A 24 65.57 -78.64 -3.56
C GLY A 24 64.38 -79.06 -2.69
N CYS A 25 64.27 -78.43 -1.53
CA CYS A 25 63.06 -78.42 -0.70
C CYS A 25 62.95 -77.06 0.00
N GLY A 26 61.82 -76.39 -0.19
CA GLY A 26 61.65 -74.97 0.04
C GLY A 26 61.13 -74.59 1.43
N GLU A 27 61.49 -73.38 1.84
CA GLU A 27 60.67 -72.58 2.76
C GLU A 27 59.64 -71.81 1.94
N ARG A 28 58.36 -72.05 2.24
CA ARG A 28 57.23 -71.34 1.63
C ARG A 28 57.23 -69.90 2.14
N ASN A 29 57.42 -68.94 1.24
CA ASN A 29 57.13 -67.54 1.51
C ASN A 29 55.61 -67.40 1.72
N GLN A 30 55.15 -67.43 2.97
CA GLN A 30 53.79 -67.04 3.30
C GLN A 30 53.67 -65.54 3.09
N TYR A 31 52.85 -65.16 2.11
CA TYR A 31 52.50 -63.77 1.88
C TYR A 31 51.79 -63.22 3.12
N VAL A 32 52.50 -62.41 3.90
CA VAL A 32 51.88 -61.54 4.91
C VAL A 32 51.44 -60.30 4.15
N GLU A 33 50.14 -60.13 3.98
CA GLU A 33 49.60 -58.91 3.37
C GLU A 33 50.15 -57.70 4.13
N PRO A 34 50.85 -56.77 3.43
CA PRO A 34 51.31 -55.55 4.08
C PRO A 34 50.09 -54.85 4.68
N PRO A 35 50.15 -54.40 5.95
CA PRO A 35 49.02 -53.76 6.58
C PRO A 35 48.59 -52.56 5.72
N PRO A 36 47.28 -52.38 5.50
CA PRO A 36 46.79 -51.38 4.56
C PRO A 36 47.35 -50.00 4.91
N PRO A 37 47.77 -49.21 3.91
CA PRO A 37 48.41 -47.93 4.15
C PRO A 37 47.51 -47.03 4.99
N GLY A 38 48.06 -46.45 6.06
CA GLY A 38 47.33 -45.54 6.92
C GLY A 38 46.92 -44.30 6.15
N VAL A 39 45.61 -44.06 6.03
CA VAL A 39 45.04 -42.89 5.38
C VAL A 39 44.59 -41.88 6.43
N THR A 40 44.89 -40.61 6.21
CA THR A 40 44.39 -39.52 7.05
C THR A 40 42.91 -39.30 6.76
N VAL A 41 42.08 -39.47 7.78
CA VAL A 41 40.63 -39.21 7.69
C VAL A 41 40.24 -38.07 8.61
N SER A 42 39.24 -37.30 8.20
CA SER A 42 38.57 -36.31 9.06
C SER A 42 37.09 -36.63 9.12
N LYS A 43 36.49 -36.52 10.32
CA LYS A 43 35.05 -36.66 10.49
C LYS A 43 34.36 -35.36 10.03
N PRO A 44 33.25 -35.44 9.27
CA PRO A 44 32.52 -34.25 8.87
C PRO A 44 31.93 -33.55 10.11
N LEU A 45 31.93 -32.22 10.10
CA LEU A 45 31.22 -31.43 11.09
C LEU A 45 29.73 -31.50 10.75
N GLN A 46 28.94 -32.04 11.66
CA GLN A 46 27.48 -32.04 11.53
C GLN A 46 26.98 -30.69 12.05
N MET A 47 26.35 -29.93 11.17
CA MET A 47 25.74 -28.65 11.51
C MET A 47 24.35 -28.59 10.91
N ASP A 48 23.44 -27.89 11.57
CA ASP A 48 22.10 -27.66 11.06
C ASP A 48 22.20 -26.79 9.80
N VAL A 49 21.76 -27.33 8.67
CA VAL A 49 21.67 -26.63 7.38
C VAL A 49 20.26 -26.09 7.25
N VAL A 50 20.13 -24.78 7.07
CA VAL A 50 18.84 -24.14 6.76
C VAL A 50 18.70 -24.09 5.25
N ASP A 51 17.74 -24.85 4.73
CA ASP A 51 17.40 -24.81 3.30
C ASP A 51 16.54 -23.56 3.01
N TYR A 52 17.02 -22.70 2.13
CA TYR A 52 16.28 -21.54 1.64
C TYR A 52 15.57 -21.89 0.33
N LEU A 53 14.30 -21.52 0.22
CA LEU A 53 13.56 -21.55 -1.04
C LEU A 53 13.44 -20.13 -1.56
N GLU A 54 14.00 -19.88 -2.74
CA GLU A 54 13.89 -18.59 -3.42
C GLU A 54 12.70 -18.62 -4.37
N PHE A 55 11.74 -17.72 -4.14
CA PHE A 55 10.60 -17.51 -5.02
C PHE A 55 10.63 -16.08 -5.54
N THR A 56 10.27 -15.91 -6.81
CA THR A 56 9.98 -14.56 -7.34
C THR A 56 8.60 -14.14 -6.87
N GLY A 57 8.52 -12.97 -6.22
CA GLY A 57 7.27 -12.36 -5.78
C GLY A 57 7.15 -10.92 -6.28
N THR A 58 5.92 -10.47 -6.52
CA THR A 58 5.61 -9.07 -6.82
C THR A 58 5.01 -8.41 -5.59
N THR A 59 5.52 -7.25 -5.20
CA THR A 59 4.93 -6.45 -4.12
C THR A 59 3.94 -5.45 -4.69
N GLN A 60 2.93 -5.09 -3.90
CA GLN A 60 1.95 -4.05 -4.20
C GLN A 60 1.72 -3.19 -2.96
N SER A 61 1.19 -1.99 -3.16
CA SER A 61 0.77 -1.12 -2.06
C SER A 61 -0.36 -1.78 -1.26
N VAL A 62 -0.36 -1.53 0.05
CA VAL A 62 -1.41 -2.04 0.95
C VAL A 62 -2.74 -1.38 0.61
N ASP A 63 -2.73 -0.06 0.47
CA ASP A 63 -3.89 0.74 0.07
C ASP A 63 -3.56 1.51 -1.22
N THR A 64 -4.54 1.70 -2.10
CA THR A 64 -4.37 2.52 -3.30
C THR A 64 -5.66 3.29 -3.55
N VAL A 65 -5.54 4.62 -3.66
CA VAL A 65 -6.70 5.50 -3.89
C VAL A 65 -6.46 6.42 -5.08
N ASP A 66 -7.40 6.36 -6.02
CA ASP A 66 -7.48 7.26 -7.16
C ASP A 66 -8.18 8.56 -6.78
N ILE A 67 -7.45 9.67 -6.92
CA ILE A 67 -7.96 11.02 -6.70
C ILE A 67 -8.61 11.52 -7.99
N ARG A 68 -9.93 11.72 -7.95
CA ARG A 68 -10.73 12.14 -9.11
C ARG A 68 -11.46 13.45 -8.85
N ALA A 69 -11.54 14.29 -9.87
CA ALA A 69 -12.37 15.50 -9.83
C ALA A 69 -13.85 15.11 -9.87
N ARG A 70 -14.59 15.39 -8.78
CA ARG A 70 -16.04 15.11 -8.68
C ARG A 70 -16.92 16.20 -9.27
N VAL A 71 -16.37 17.40 -9.42
CA VAL A 71 -17.06 18.58 -9.93
C VAL A 71 -16.30 19.15 -11.12
N GLN A 72 -17.04 19.79 -12.02
CA GLN A 72 -16.48 20.39 -13.21
C GLN A 72 -15.88 21.76 -12.91
N GLY A 73 -14.66 22.01 -13.37
CA GLY A 73 -14.07 23.34 -13.28
C GLY A 73 -12.63 23.39 -13.75
N PHE A 74 -12.07 24.59 -13.78
CA PHE A 74 -10.66 24.78 -14.12
C PHE A 74 -9.79 24.49 -12.91
N LEU A 75 -8.73 23.70 -13.11
CA LEU A 75 -7.75 23.44 -12.07
C LEU A 75 -6.96 24.71 -11.78
N GLN A 76 -7.05 25.23 -10.56
CA GLN A 76 -6.42 26.50 -10.18
C GLN A 76 -4.98 26.28 -9.72
N ASN A 77 -4.78 25.40 -8.74
CA ASN A 77 -3.47 25.17 -8.12
C ASN A 77 -3.25 23.69 -7.79
N VAL A 78 -1.98 23.27 -7.79
CA VAL A 78 -1.48 21.98 -7.28
C VAL A 78 -0.56 22.25 -6.10
N PHE A 79 -0.77 21.56 -4.97
CA PHE A 79 -0.10 21.85 -3.69
C PHE A 79 0.94 20.81 -3.27
N PHE A 80 1.24 19.82 -4.12
CA PHE A 80 2.23 18.79 -3.86
C PHE A 80 3.26 18.72 -5.00
N LYS A 81 4.38 18.05 -4.72
CA LYS A 81 5.37 17.69 -5.75
C LYS A 81 5.17 16.22 -6.13
N ASP A 82 5.33 15.91 -7.40
CA ASP A 82 5.21 14.53 -7.89
C ASP A 82 6.12 13.57 -7.10
N GLY A 83 5.54 12.49 -6.58
CA GLY A 83 6.26 11.50 -5.78
C GLY A 83 6.48 11.89 -4.31
N ALA A 84 5.91 13.00 -3.83
CA ALA A 84 6.00 13.40 -2.43
C ALA A 84 5.17 12.47 -1.51
N ASN A 85 5.54 12.45 -0.23
CA ASN A 85 4.69 11.87 0.80
C ASN A 85 3.64 12.89 1.21
N VAL A 86 2.39 12.45 1.30
CA VAL A 86 1.25 13.25 1.74
C VAL A 86 0.63 12.56 2.96
N ASN A 87 0.17 13.37 3.91
CA ASN A 87 -0.60 12.89 5.04
C ASN A 87 -2.08 12.90 4.69
N LYS A 88 -2.88 12.22 5.51
CA LYS A 88 -4.33 12.33 5.43
C LYS A 88 -4.78 13.80 5.61
N ASP A 89 -5.76 14.19 4.82
CA ASP A 89 -6.37 15.53 4.77
C ASP A 89 -5.49 16.66 4.21
N ASP A 90 -4.29 16.35 3.73
CA ASP A 90 -3.42 17.30 3.05
C ASP A 90 -4.10 17.84 1.78
N LEU A 91 -3.95 19.14 1.54
CA LEU A 91 -4.49 19.80 0.36
C LEU A 91 -3.69 19.38 -0.88
N LEU A 92 -4.39 18.85 -1.89
CA LEU A 92 -3.75 18.38 -3.13
C LEU A 92 -4.02 19.34 -4.28
N TYR A 93 -5.31 19.63 -4.51
CA TYR A 93 -5.77 20.42 -5.64
C TYR A 93 -6.85 21.40 -5.21
N ILE A 94 -6.88 22.55 -5.88
CA ILE A 94 -8.01 23.49 -5.84
C ILE A 94 -8.55 23.63 -7.26
N ILE A 95 -9.84 23.37 -7.43
CA ILE A 95 -10.63 23.73 -8.60
C ILE A 95 -11.22 25.12 -8.34
N ASP A 96 -11.34 25.96 -9.37
CA ASP A 96 -11.90 27.32 -9.24
C ASP A 96 -13.24 27.32 -8.49
N PRO A 97 -13.28 27.89 -7.26
CA PRO A 97 -14.47 27.80 -6.41
C PRO A 97 -15.49 28.90 -6.70
N ARG A 98 -15.20 29.88 -7.56
CA ARG A 98 -16.00 31.11 -7.68
C ARG A 98 -17.45 30.85 -8.08
N THR A 99 -17.67 29.94 -9.03
CA THR A 99 -19.02 29.56 -9.48
C THR A 99 -19.79 28.81 -8.40
N TYR A 100 -19.12 27.95 -7.65
CA TYR A 100 -19.69 27.19 -6.54
C TYR A 100 -20.00 28.07 -5.32
N GLN A 101 -19.12 29.02 -5.01
CA GLN A 101 -19.36 30.00 -3.94
C GLN A 101 -20.59 30.85 -4.26
N ALA A 102 -20.70 31.35 -5.50
CA ALA A 102 -21.88 32.10 -5.93
C ALA A 102 -23.17 31.24 -5.85
N ALA A 103 -23.10 29.94 -6.11
CA ALA A 103 -24.22 29.02 -5.95
C ALA A 103 -24.63 28.85 -4.48
N VAL A 104 -23.66 28.73 -3.57
CA VAL A 104 -23.90 28.70 -2.11
C VAL A 104 -24.56 30.00 -1.65
N ASP A 105 -24.05 31.14 -2.09
CA ASP A 105 -24.58 32.46 -1.70
C ASP A 105 -26.03 32.63 -2.20
N LYS A 106 -26.32 32.19 -3.43
CA LYS A 106 -27.67 32.18 -3.99
C LYS A 106 -28.62 31.27 -3.19
N ALA A 107 -28.19 30.05 -2.87
CA ALA A 107 -29.01 29.11 -2.09
C ALA A 107 -29.27 29.62 -0.67
N ARG A 108 -28.27 30.28 -0.07
CA ARG A 108 -28.41 30.93 1.25
C ARG A 108 -29.44 32.05 1.21
N ALA A 109 -29.41 32.89 0.19
CA ALA A 109 -30.39 33.96 0.02
C ALA A 109 -31.82 33.42 -0.17
N ASP A 110 -32.01 32.32 -0.92
CA ASP A 110 -33.32 31.67 -1.04
C ASP A 110 -33.78 31.10 0.30
N LEU A 111 -32.91 30.44 1.06
CA LEU A 111 -33.23 29.95 2.41
C LEU A 111 -33.69 31.08 3.34
N ASP A 112 -33.00 32.21 3.34
CA ASP A 112 -33.37 33.37 4.15
C ASP A 112 -34.73 33.96 3.72
N ASN A 113 -35.03 33.98 2.42
CA ASN A 113 -36.36 34.35 1.91
C ASN A 113 -37.44 33.36 2.40
N ARG A 114 -37.21 32.04 2.30
CA ARG A 114 -38.16 31.03 2.79
C ARG A 114 -38.38 31.13 4.30
N ARG A 115 -37.34 31.43 5.07
CA ARG A 115 -37.43 31.65 6.52
C ARG A 115 -38.30 32.87 6.85
N ALA A 116 -38.09 33.99 6.16
CA ALA A 116 -38.93 35.17 6.32
C ALA A 116 -40.41 34.89 5.97
N GLN A 117 -40.65 34.11 4.91
CA GLN A 117 -42.00 33.70 4.53
C GLN A 117 -42.63 32.77 5.58
N LEU A 118 -41.87 31.82 6.15
CA LEU A 118 -42.34 30.98 7.25
C LEU A 118 -42.72 31.82 8.47
N GLU A 119 -41.86 32.76 8.87
CA GLU A 119 -42.13 33.67 9.99
C GLU A 119 -43.42 34.45 9.79
N LYS A 120 -43.63 35.02 8.60
CA LYS A 120 -44.89 35.69 8.23
C LYS A 120 -46.10 34.76 8.39
N THR A 121 -46.04 33.55 7.82
CA THR A 121 -47.17 32.61 7.89
C THR A 121 -47.41 32.07 9.29
N GLU A 122 -46.38 31.95 10.12
CA GLU A 122 -46.51 31.58 11.53
C GLU A 122 -47.22 32.69 12.31
N ILE A 123 -46.85 33.95 12.10
CA ILE A 123 -47.55 35.10 12.73
C ILE A 123 -49.02 35.13 12.32
N GLU A 124 -49.34 34.88 11.04
CA GLU A 124 -50.72 34.82 10.54
C GLU A 124 -51.50 33.64 11.15
N TYR A 125 -50.90 32.45 11.22
CA TYR A 125 -51.51 31.29 11.87
C TYR A 125 -51.79 31.56 13.35
N GLN A 126 -50.82 32.08 14.10
CA GLN A 126 -50.98 32.41 15.52
C GLN A 126 -52.06 33.48 15.74
N ARG A 127 -52.18 34.44 14.81
CA ARG A 127 -53.26 35.44 14.83
C ARG A 127 -54.63 34.79 14.62
N ASN A 128 -54.77 33.92 13.64
CA ASN A 128 -56.03 33.23 13.36
C ASN A 128 -56.42 32.26 14.47
N VAL A 129 -55.46 31.62 15.15
CA VAL A 129 -55.71 30.82 16.35
C VAL A 129 -56.34 31.66 17.46
N ARG A 130 -55.85 32.89 17.69
CA ARG A 130 -56.44 33.80 18.69
C ARG A 130 -57.85 34.25 18.30
N LEU A 131 -58.01 34.70 17.05
CA LEU A 131 -59.32 35.15 16.55
C LEU A 131 -60.37 34.04 16.54
N TYR A 132 -59.99 32.80 16.24
CA TYR A 132 -60.89 31.65 16.31
C TYR A 132 -61.37 31.39 17.75
N LYS A 133 -60.47 31.49 18.75
CA LYS A 133 -60.85 31.39 20.17
C LYS A 133 -61.81 32.49 20.63
N GLU A 134 -61.70 33.67 20.01
CA GLU A 134 -62.58 34.81 20.25
C GLU A 134 -63.87 34.77 19.38
N ASN A 135 -64.09 33.69 18.62
CA ASN A 135 -65.19 33.54 17.64
C ASN A 135 -65.21 34.63 16.54
N ALA A 136 -64.07 35.25 16.27
CA ALA A 136 -63.90 36.33 15.29
C ALA A 136 -63.33 35.84 13.93
N ALA A 137 -62.98 34.56 13.81
CA ALA A 137 -62.51 33.94 12.56
C ALA A 137 -63.19 32.60 12.29
N SER A 138 -63.32 32.22 11.01
CA SER A 138 -63.92 30.94 10.63
C SER A 138 -62.94 29.77 10.74
N GLN A 139 -63.45 28.55 10.94
CA GLN A 139 -62.65 27.32 10.92
C GLN A 139 -61.84 27.17 9.62
N ARG A 140 -62.46 27.54 8.48
CA ARG A 140 -61.81 27.52 7.16
C ARG A 140 -60.57 28.41 7.12
N ASP A 141 -60.63 29.61 7.71
CA ASP A 141 -59.50 30.56 7.68
C ASP A 141 -58.36 30.09 8.59
N LEU A 142 -58.69 29.43 9.71
CA LEU A 142 -57.71 28.75 10.56
C LEU A 142 -57.01 27.61 9.80
N ASP A 143 -57.77 26.72 9.17
CA ASP A 143 -57.23 25.59 8.41
C ASP A 143 -56.36 26.06 7.22
N ASN A 144 -56.79 27.11 6.51
CA ASN A 144 -56.00 27.73 5.44
C ASN A 144 -54.66 28.29 5.96
N SER A 145 -54.68 29.02 7.08
CA SER A 145 -53.45 29.58 7.65
C SER A 145 -52.50 28.49 8.17
N LYS A 146 -53.05 27.41 8.73
CA LYS A 146 -52.28 26.23 9.14
C LYS A 146 -51.60 25.59 7.93
N ALA A 147 -52.35 25.34 6.85
CA ALA A 147 -51.83 24.75 5.62
C ALA A 147 -50.74 25.63 4.99
N ASN A 148 -50.92 26.96 4.95
CA ASN A 148 -49.93 27.90 4.45
C ASN A 148 -48.63 27.87 5.27
N ARG A 149 -48.74 27.84 6.60
CA ARG A 149 -47.59 27.71 7.50
C ARG A 149 -46.86 26.39 7.31
N ASP A 150 -47.59 25.28 7.23
CA ASP A 150 -46.99 23.95 7.02
C ASP A 150 -46.31 23.85 5.64
N SER A 151 -46.88 24.46 4.61
CA SER A 151 -46.26 24.59 3.28
C SER A 151 -44.99 25.44 3.30
N ALA A 152 -45.00 26.60 3.97
CA ALA A 152 -43.82 27.44 4.12
C ALA A 152 -42.71 26.72 4.92
N LYS A 153 -43.08 25.92 5.93
CA LYS A 153 -42.14 25.10 6.69
C LYS A 153 -41.48 24.04 5.81
N ALA A 154 -42.25 23.38 4.95
CA ALA A 154 -41.70 22.45 3.97
C ALA A 154 -40.77 23.14 2.96
N ALA A 155 -41.11 24.36 2.53
CA ALA A 155 -40.25 25.16 1.65
C ALA A 155 -38.90 25.53 2.29
N VAL A 156 -38.88 25.85 3.59
CA VAL A 156 -37.61 26.06 4.34
C VAL A 156 -36.77 24.78 4.37
N ALA A 157 -37.38 23.63 4.60
CA ALA A 157 -36.67 22.35 4.60
C ALA A 157 -36.06 22.05 3.22
N ALA A 158 -36.81 22.29 2.13
CA ALA A 158 -36.32 22.13 0.77
C ALA A 158 -35.15 23.08 0.45
N ALA A 159 -35.26 24.36 0.82
CA ALA A 159 -34.19 25.34 0.62
C ALA A 159 -32.94 25.03 1.46
N THR A 160 -33.12 24.44 2.65
CA THR A 160 -32.00 23.99 3.48
C THR A 160 -31.23 22.86 2.80
N ALA A 161 -31.93 21.87 2.25
CA ALA A 161 -31.31 20.78 1.50
C ALA A 161 -30.57 21.29 0.25
N ALA A 162 -31.15 22.26 -0.47
CA ALA A 162 -30.50 22.88 -1.63
C ALA A 162 -29.21 23.64 -1.25
N LEU A 163 -29.18 24.30 -0.09
CA LEU A 163 -27.98 24.95 0.43
C LEU A 163 -26.90 23.92 0.79
N GLU A 164 -27.28 22.82 1.45
CA GLU A 164 -26.37 21.73 1.80
C GLU A 164 -25.74 21.09 0.55
N GLU A 165 -26.55 20.84 -0.49
CA GLU A 165 -26.06 20.35 -1.78
C GLU A 165 -25.03 21.32 -2.41
N ALA A 166 -25.33 22.62 -2.42
CA ALA A 166 -24.40 23.63 -2.92
C ALA A 166 -23.09 23.66 -2.12
N GLN A 167 -23.15 23.49 -0.79
CA GLN A 167 -21.99 23.44 0.08
C GLN A 167 -21.14 22.18 -0.14
N ILE A 168 -21.77 21.02 -0.36
CA ILE A 168 -21.08 19.78 -0.71
C ILE A 168 -20.32 19.95 -2.03
N ASN A 169 -20.97 20.54 -3.04
CA ASN A 169 -20.35 20.82 -4.32
C ASN A 169 -19.17 21.80 -4.19
N LEU A 170 -19.31 22.84 -3.36
CA LEU A 170 -18.19 23.74 -3.02
C LEU A 170 -17.06 22.98 -2.32
N GLY A 171 -17.37 22.07 -1.39
CA GLY A 171 -16.38 21.22 -0.74
C GLY A 171 -15.58 20.38 -1.73
N TYR A 172 -16.21 19.86 -2.78
CA TYR A 172 -15.52 19.10 -3.84
C TYR A 172 -14.57 19.92 -4.70
N THR A 173 -14.62 21.25 -4.64
CA THR A 173 -13.63 22.11 -5.31
C THR A 173 -12.26 22.00 -4.63
N THR A 174 -12.22 21.66 -3.34
CA THR A 174 -11.00 21.51 -2.55
C THR A 174 -10.72 20.02 -2.36
N ILE A 175 -9.75 19.50 -3.08
CA ILE A 175 -9.45 18.07 -3.08
C ILE A 175 -8.32 17.79 -2.09
N ARG A 176 -8.62 16.92 -1.12
CA ARG A 176 -7.70 16.50 -0.05
C ARG A 176 -7.34 15.02 -0.15
N ALA A 177 -6.22 14.65 0.44
CA ALA A 177 -5.77 13.26 0.52
C ALA A 177 -6.66 12.44 1.48
N PRO A 178 -7.34 11.36 1.04
CA PRO A 178 -8.17 10.53 1.91
C PRO A 178 -7.34 9.56 2.78
N ILE A 179 -6.12 9.25 2.35
CA ILE A 179 -5.16 8.37 3.03
C ILE A 179 -3.79 9.05 3.05
N GLU A 180 -2.96 8.68 4.01
CA GLU A 180 -1.53 8.99 3.96
C GLU A 180 -0.82 8.02 3.00
N GLY A 181 0.25 8.47 2.36
CA GLY A 181 1.00 7.65 1.42
C GLY A 181 1.86 8.47 0.48
N ARG A 182 2.36 7.83 -0.57
CA ARG A 182 3.12 8.50 -1.62
C ARG A 182 2.17 8.85 -2.76
N ILE A 183 2.06 10.13 -3.09
CA ILE A 183 1.27 10.58 -4.23
C ILE A 183 2.08 10.38 -5.53
N GLY A 184 1.42 9.85 -6.55
CA GLY A 184 1.97 9.77 -7.90
C GLY A 184 2.12 11.13 -8.55
N ARG A 185 2.44 11.12 -9.85
CA ARG A 185 2.45 12.35 -10.64
C ARG A 185 1.05 12.91 -10.83
N SER A 186 0.95 14.22 -10.98
CA SER A 186 -0.28 14.82 -11.52
C SER A 186 -0.46 14.44 -12.99
N LEU A 187 -1.68 14.03 -13.36
CA LEU A 187 -2.05 13.71 -14.75
C LEU A 187 -2.63 14.92 -15.49
N VAL A 188 -2.87 16.04 -14.79
CA VAL A 188 -3.53 17.22 -15.34
C VAL A 188 -2.81 18.47 -14.88
N ASP A 189 -2.42 19.32 -15.82
CA ASP A 189 -1.77 20.60 -15.52
C ASP A 189 -2.76 21.67 -15.03
N VAL A 190 -2.23 22.64 -14.30
CA VAL A 190 -2.95 23.85 -13.89
C VAL A 190 -3.53 24.58 -15.12
N GLY A 191 -4.77 25.03 -15.00
CA GLY A 191 -5.50 25.73 -16.05
C GLY A 191 -6.35 24.82 -16.94
N ASN A 192 -6.19 23.50 -16.85
CA ASN A 192 -7.01 22.56 -17.60
C ASN A 192 -8.41 22.40 -16.99
N LEU A 193 -9.39 22.12 -17.85
CA LEU A 193 -10.75 21.80 -17.45
C LEU A 193 -10.82 20.33 -16.99
N VAL A 194 -11.29 20.10 -15.77
CA VAL A 194 -11.51 18.77 -15.18
C VAL A 194 -12.98 18.53 -14.92
N GLY A 195 -13.38 17.25 -14.79
CA GLY A 195 -14.75 16.85 -14.44
C GLY A 195 -15.79 17.10 -15.54
N ALA A 196 -15.37 17.39 -16.77
CA ALA A 196 -16.25 17.52 -17.92
C ALA A 196 -16.56 16.12 -18.48
N GLY A 197 -17.82 15.69 -18.36
CA GLY A 197 -18.31 14.40 -18.86
C GLY A 197 -18.04 13.23 -17.92
N GLU A 198 -16.77 12.95 -17.60
CA GLU A 198 -16.37 11.87 -16.69
C GLU A 198 -15.54 12.36 -15.51
N TYR A 199 -15.49 11.56 -14.43
CA TYR A 199 -14.62 11.80 -13.28
C TYR A 199 -13.15 11.66 -13.66
N THR A 200 -12.53 12.79 -14.00
CA THR A 200 -11.13 12.88 -14.43
C THR A 200 -10.19 12.41 -13.33
N LEU A 201 -9.30 11.46 -13.65
CA LEU A 201 -8.24 11.02 -12.75
C LEU A 201 -7.14 12.09 -12.68
N LEU A 202 -6.84 12.56 -11.47
CA LEU A 202 -5.86 13.60 -11.22
C LEU A 202 -4.53 13.02 -10.75
N ALA A 203 -4.56 12.13 -9.76
CA ALA A 203 -3.39 11.43 -9.22
C ALA A 203 -3.83 10.16 -8.49
N THR A 204 -2.87 9.29 -8.17
CA THR A 204 -3.09 8.08 -7.37
C THR A 204 -2.18 8.12 -6.15
N ILE A 205 -2.70 7.82 -4.96
CA ILE A 205 -1.93 7.67 -3.73
C ILE A 205 -1.72 6.18 -3.45
N LYS A 206 -0.49 5.80 -3.10
CA LYS A 206 -0.02 4.43 -2.93
C LYS A 206 0.86 4.26 -1.70
#